data_AF-A0A7R9PWH0-F1
#
_entry.id   AF-A0A7R9PWH0-F1
#
_cell.length_a   1.000
_cell.length_b   1.000
_cell.length_c   1.000
_cell.angle_alpha   90.00
_cell.angle_beta   90.00
_cell.angle_gamma   90.00
#
_symmetry.space_group_name_H-M   'P 1'
#
loop_
_entity.id
_entity.type
_entity.pdbx_description
1 polymer ?
#
loop_
_entity_poly.entity_id
_entity_poly.type
_entity_poly.pdbx_seq_one_letter_code
_entity_poly.pdbx_strand_id
1 'polypeptide(L)'
;LGGASGQMCNFDDFVGIDQGSLEGTGQGEDRFCGSKLLDHDFVISRSKPFQLKIRSNGDHFNNAFNSQIGYALRYTQLPCVI
;
A
#
# COMPACT_ATOMS: atom_id res chain seq x y z
N LEU A 1 -8.14 -10.40 -9.55
CA LEU A 1 -7.03 -10.16 -8.59
C LEU A 1 -7.32 -8.85 -7.88
N GLY A 2 -7.16 -8.80 -6.56
CA GLY A 2 -7.59 -7.69 -5.71
C GLY A 2 -6.42 -6.94 -5.09
N GLY A 3 -6.74 -6.00 -4.21
CA GLY A 3 -5.81 -5.40 -3.25
C GLY A 3 -6.17 -5.86 -1.85
N ALA A 4 -5.18 -5.97 -0.98
CA ALA A 4 -5.33 -6.25 0.44
C ALA A 4 -4.47 -5.27 1.25
N SER A 5 -4.78 -5.12 2.55
CA SER A 5 -4.08 -4.19 3.43
C SER A 5 -3.91 -4.70 4.85
N GLY A 6 -3.05 -4.03 5.61
CA GLY A 6 -2.83 -4.26 7.03
C GLY A 6 -2.27 -5.66 7.32
N GLN A 7 -2.86 -6.35 8.30
CA GLN A 7 -2.39 -7.66 8.76
C GLN A 7 -2.41 -8.75 7.67
N MET A 8 -3.29 -8.61 6.68
CA MET A 8 -3.38 -9.55 5.54
C MET A 8 -2.09 -9.56 4.72
N CYS A 9 -1.33 -8.47 4.75
CA CYS A 9 -0.08 -8.32 4.02
C CYS A 9 1.16 -8.69 4.83
N ASN A 10 1.03 -9.24 6.05
CA ASN A 10 2.19 -9.61 6.88
C ASN A 10 3.00 -10.77 6.33
N PHE A 11 2.32 -11.66 5.60
CA PHE A 11 2.88 -12.91 5.10
C PHE A 11 3.22 -12.82 3.61
N ASP A 12 3.06 -11.65 3.01
CA ASP A 12 3.28 -11.40 1.59
C ASP A 12 4.26 -10.23 1.42
N ASP A 13 4.72 -10.03 0.19
CA ASP A 13 5.41 -8.80 -0.18
C ASP A 13 4.41 -7.65 -0.14
N PHE A 14 4.86 -6.47 0.32
CA PHE A 14 3.99 -5.31 0.43
C PHE A 14 4.70 -3.99 0.19
N VAL A 15 3.89 -3.00 -0.18
CA VAL A 15 4.21 -1.59 -0.14
C VAL A 15 3.72 -1.01 1.18
N GLY A 16 4.63 -0.37 1.92
CA GLY A 16 4.33 0.37 3.13
C GLY A 16 4.06 1.84 2.83
N ILE A 17 2.86 2.31 3.17
CA ILE A 17 2.46 3.73 3.07
C ILE A 17 1.83 4.11 4.40
N ASP A 18 2.51 4.93 5.18
CA ASP A 18 2.01 5.32 6.50
C ASP A 18 0.72 6.15 6.38
N GLN A 19 -0.30 5.83 7.18
CA GLN A 19 -1.62 6.49 7.17
C GLN A 19 -2.32 6.47 5.81
N GLY A 20 -2.16 5.40 5.01
CA GLY A 20 -2.83 5.25 3.73
C GLY A 20 -4.32 4.94 3.92
N SER A 21 -5.22 5.78 3.40
CA SER A 21 -6.67 5.58 3.48
C SER A 21 -7.37 6.06 2.21
N LEU A 22 -8.62 5.63 1.98
CA LEU A 22 -9.40 6.02 0.79
C LEU A 22 -9.72 7.51 0.78
N GLU A 23 -10.09 8.07 1.92
CA GLU A 23 -10.50 9.48 2.05
C GLU A 23 -9.36 10.38 2.57
N GLY A 24 -8.23 9.80 2.95
CA GLY A 24 -7.19 10.51 3.68
C GLY A 24 -7.61 10.87 5.11
N THR A 25 -8.72 10.34 5.63
CA THR A 25 -9.26 10.64 6.98
C THR A 25 -9.06 9.42 7.90
N GLY A 26 -8.64 9.65 9.15
CA GLY A 26 -8.44 8.59 10.14
C GLY A 26 -7.01 8.01 10.19
N GLN A 27 -6.84 6.91 10.92
CA GLN A 27 -5.52 6.31 11.16
C GLN A 27 -4.95 5.58 9.93
N GLY A 28 -5.79 5.26 8.95
CA GLY A 28 -5.40 4.52 7.73
C GLY A 28 -4.79 3.15 8.01
N GLU A 29 -4.33 2.50 6.95
CA GLU A 29 -3.50 1.31 7.00
C GLU A 29 -2.05 1.68 6.67
N ASP A 30 -1.12 0.78 6.99
CA ASP A 30 0.32 0.99 6.78
C ASP A 30 0.92 0.06 5.72
N ARG A 31 0.21 -1.00 5.32
CA ARG A 31 0.68 -2.10 4.46
C ARG A 31 -0.32 -2.37 3.35
N PHE A 32 0.15 -2.52 2.13
CA PHE A 32 -0.66 -2.80 0.94
C PHE A 32 0.01 -3.86 0.07
N CYS A 33 -0.73 -4.91 -0.28
CA CYS A 33 -0.28 -6.04 -1.10
C CYS A 33 -1.37 -6.40 -2.11
N GLY A 34 -1.02 -7.17 -3.15
CA GLY A 34 -1.95 -7.42 -4.26
C GLY A 34 -1.58 -6.71 -5.54
N SER A 35 -2.49 -6.83 -6.49
CA SER A 35 -2.38 -6.26 -7.82
C SER A 35 -2.82 -4.79 -7.91
N LYS A 36 -3.39 -4.23 -6.83
CA LYS A 36 -3.88 -2.85 -6.75
C LYS A 36 -3.90 -2.34 -5.31
N LEU A 37 -3.96 -1.02 -5.14
CA LEU A 37 -4.13 -0.38 -3.82
C LEU A 37 -5.59 -0.41 -3.35
N LEU A 38 -5.91 -1.18 -2.31
CA LEU A 38 -7.29 -1.36 -1.81
C LEU A 38 -8.27 -1.70 -2.96
N ASP A 39 -9.54 -1.30 -2.84
CA ASP A 39 -10.53 -1.53 -3.88
C ASP A 39 -10.44 -0.56 -5.05
N HIS A 40 -9.92 0.65 -4.82
CA HIS A 40 -10.01 1.79 -5.76
C HIS A 40 -8.70 2.07 -6.50
N ASP A 41 -7.65 1.29 -6.25
CA ASP A 41 -6.30 1.44 -6.81
C ASP A 41 -5.63 2.80 -6.51
N PHE A 42 -6.02 3.43 -5.40
CA PHE A 42 -5.33 4.57 -4.84
C PHE A 42 -5.49 4.63 -3.32
N VAL A 43 -4.57 5.34 -2.67
CA VAL A 43 -4.68 5.75 -1.27
C VAL A 43 -4.20 7.19 -1.11
N ILE A 44 -4.71 7.86 -0.09
CA ILE A 44 -4.27 9.19 0.34
C ILE A 44 -3.53 9.02 1.66
N SER A 45 -2.31 9.55 1.75
CA SER A 45 -1.52 9.60 2.98
C SER A 45 -1.40 11.04 3.47
N ARG A 46 -1.57 11.23 4.79
CA ARG A 46 -1.29 12.50 5.47
C ARG A 46 0.06 12.51 6.19
N SER A 47 0.84 11.44 6.06
CA SER A 47 2.15 11.35 6.69
C SER A 47 3.09 12.44 6.18
N LYS A 48 3.76 13.13 7.11
CA LYS A 48 4.77 14.17 6.82
C LYS A 48 6.04 13.83 7.61
N PRO A 49 7.13 13.41 6.94
CA PRO A 49 7.29 13.25 5.49
C PRO A 49 6.51 12.05 4.91
N PHE A 50 6.12 12.13 3.63
CA PHE A 50 5.64 10.96 2.91
C PHE A 50 6.80 9.98 2.70
N GLN A 51 6.61 8.74 3.15
CA GLN A 51 7.60 7.66 2.99
C GLN A 51 6.94 6.46 2.32
N LEU A 52 7.59 5.96 1.26
CA LEU A 52 7.24 4.72 0.60
C LEU A 52 8.24 3.65 1.01
N LYS A 53 7.77 2.55 1.60
CA LYS A 53 8.60 1.42 2.02
C LYS A 53 8.26 0.22 1.15
N ILE A 54 9.25 -0.56 0.74
CA ILE A 54 9.00 -1.82 0.04
C ILE A 54 9.57 -2.93 0.90
N ARG A 55 8.74 -3.90 1.26
CA ARG A 55 9.18 -5.11 1.94
C ARG A 55 8.91 -6.29 1.03
N SER A 56 9.97 -7.04 0.77
CA SER A 56 9.90 -8.33 0.11
C SER A 56 10.61 -9.39 0.94
N ASN A 57 10.23 -10.64 0.76
CA ASN A 57 10.86 -11.80 1.40
C ASN A 57 11.44 -12.76 0.33
N GLY A 58 12.20 -13.78 0.75
CA GLY A 58 12.79 -14.77 -0.17
C GLY A 58 11.81 -15.87 -0.63
N ASP A 59 10.58 -15.85 -0.13
CA ASP A 59 9.56 -16.90 -0.28
C ASP A 59 8.62 -16.61 -1.46
N HIS A 60 9.23 -16.48 -2.64
CA HIS A 60 8.54 -16.23 -3.91
C HIS A 60 7.45 -17.25 -4.26
N PHE A 61 7.51 -18.48 -3.72
CA PHE A 61 6.50 -19.52 -3.93
C PHE A 61 5.27 -19.35 -3.01
N ASN A 62 5.43 -18.85 -1.78
CA ASN A 62 4.29 -18.60 -0.88
C ASN A 62 3.74 -17.17 -0.96
N ASN A 63 4.47 -16.22 -1.57
CA ASN A 63 3.97 -14.88 -1.97
C ASN A 63 2.89 -14.94 -3.10
N ALA A 64 2.36 -16.13 -3.36
CA ALA A 64 1.62 -16.50 -4.56
C ALA A 64 0.16 -16.06 -4.60
N PHE A 65 -0.38 -15.39 -3.57
CA PHE A 65 -1.74 -14.88 -3.68
C PHE A 65 -1.82 -13.61 -4.52
N ASN A 66 -0.79 -12.75 -4.51
CA ASN A 66 -1.05 -11.33 -4.80
C ASN A 66 0.13 -10.45 -5.27
N SER A 67 1.42 -10.78 -5.06
CA SER A 67 2.50 -9.77 -5.09
C SER A 67 3.71 -10.04 -6.01
N GLN A 68 3.64 -10.99 -6.94
CA GLN A 68 4.83 -11.47 -7.68
C GLN A 68 5.40 -10.55 -8.77
N ILE A 69 4.64 -9.57 -9.29
CA ILE A 69 5.04 -8.78 -10.47
C ILE A 69 5.80 -7.48 -10.12
N GLY A 70 6.04 -7.22 -8.83
CA GLY A 70 6.60 -5.95 -8.35
C GLY A 70 5.58 -4.82 -8.33
N TYR A 71 6.05 -3.58 -8.20
CA TYR A 71 5.20 -2.41 -7.96
C TYR A 71 5.52 -1.26 -8.91
N ALA A 72 4.48 -0.62 -9.46
CA ALA A 72 4.60 0.60 -10.25
C ALA A 72 3.57 1.62 -9.71
N LEU A 73 4.05 2.61 -8.95
CA LEU A 73 3.20 3.60 -8.29
C LEU A 73 3.46 5.00 -8.82
N ARG A 74 2.40 5.81 -8.87
CA ARG A 74 2.47 7.25 -9.14
C ARG A 74 1.99 7.99 -7.90
N TYR A 75 2.71 9.03 -7.51
CA TYR A 75 2.31 9.88 -6.40
C TYR A 75 2.09 11.31 -6.89
N THR A 76 1.12 11.99 -6.27
CA THR A 76 0.83 13.41 -6.49
C THR A 76 0.58 14.05 -5.14
N GLN A 77 1.19 15.20 -4.88
CA GLN A 77 0.88 15.97 -3.68
C GLN A 77 -0.44 16.72 -3.87
N LEU A 78 -1.40 16.46 -2.99
CA LEU A 78 -2.64 17.23 -2.96
C LEU A 78 -2.39 18.61 -2.34
N PRO A 79 -3.04 19.68 -2.86
CA PRO A 79 -2.95 21.01 -2.27
C PRO A 79 -3.52 20.99 -0.86
N CYS A 80 -2.99 21.84 0.02
CA CYS A 80 -3.57 22.03 1.34
C CYS A 80 -4.98 22.60 1.20
N VAL A 81 -5.98 21.94 1.79
CA VAL A 81 -7.29 22.56 2.05
C VAL A 81 -7.09 23.52 3.23
N ILE A 82 -7.27 24.81 2.98
CA ILE A 82 -7.17 25.89 3.98
C ILE A 82 -8.51 25.98 4.71
#